data_AF-A0A5K1E4G8-F1
#
_entry.id   AF-A0A5K1E4G8-F1
#
_cell.length_a   1.000
_cell.length_b   1.000
_cell.length_c   1.000
_cell.angle_alpha   90.00
_cell.angle_beta   90.00
_cell.angle_gamma   90.00
#
_symmetry.space_group_name_H-M   'P 1'
#
loop_
_entity.id
_entity.type
_entity.pdbx_description
1 polymer ?
#
loop_
_entity_poly.entity_id
_entity_poly.type
_entity_poly.pdbx_seq_one_letter_code
_entity_poly.pdbx_strand_id
1 'polypeptide(L)' 'ERISNIAYDIVNRECSPVDDQSAPVYITIGDGGNIEGLAN' A
#
# COMPACT_ATOMS: atom_id res chain seq x y z
N GLU A 1 -0.55 -3.36 9.09
CA GLU A 1 0.93 -3.52 9.09
C GLU A 1 1.57 -2.25 8.56
N ARG A 2 2.86 -2.03 8.84
CA ARG A 2 3.63 -0.90 8.30
C ARG A 2 4.59 -1.47 7.28
N ILE A 3 4.43 -1.07 6.03
CA ILE A 3 5.07 -1.71 4.89
C ILE A 3 5.85 -0.65 4.10
N SER A 4 7.07 -1.00 3.70
CA SER A 4 7.95 -0.20 2.85
C SER A 4 8.33 -0.99 1.60
N ASN A 5 8.55 -0.30 0.48
CA ASN A 5 9.05 -0.87 -0.77
C ASN A 5 10.01 0.11 -1.46
N ILE A 6 10.99 0.61 -0.70
CA ILE A 6 11.91 1.68 -1.14
C ILE A 6 13.34 1.18 -1.41
N ALA A 7 13.62 -0.10 -1.20
CA ALA A 7 14.96 -0.68 -1.32
C ALA A 7 15.40 -0.94 -2.77
N TYR A 8 14.49 -0.76 -3.74
CA TYR A 8 14.78 -1.03 -5.14
C TYR A 8 15.92 -0.15 -5.68
N ASP A 9 16.96 -0.82 -6.18
CA ASP A 9 17.95 -0.32 -7.11
C ASP A 9 17.99 -1.29 -8.30
N ILE A 10 18.14 -0.78 -9.52
CA ILE A 10 18.06 -1.50 -10.80
C ILE A 10 18.83 -2.83 -10.77
N VAL A 11 19.97 -2.86 -10.07
CA VAL A 11 20.82 -4.05 -9.92
C VAL A 11 20.24 -5.05 -8.92
N ASN A 12 19.79 -4.60 -7.75
CA ASN A 12 19.32 -5.47 -6.67
C ASN A 12 17.91 -6.05 -6.93
N ARG A 13 17.09 -5.34 -7.73
CA ARG A 13 15.70 -5.69 -8.05
C ARG A 13 14.82 -5.97 -6.82
N GLU A 14 15.12 -5.35 -5.68
CA GLU A 14 14.34 -5.51 -4.45
C GLU A 14 13.03 -4.71 -4.54
N CYS A 15 12.04 -5.28 -5.23
CA CYS A 15 10.73 -4.66 -5.50
C CYS A 15 9.58 -5.26 -4.69
N SER A 16 9.89 -6.13 -3.73
CA SER A 16 8.89 -6.73 -2.85
C SER A 16 8.67 -5.86 -1.62
N PRO A 17 7.41 -5.58 -1.24
CA PRO A 17 7.11 -4.90 0.00
C PRO A 17 7.60 -5.69 1.22
N VAL A 18 8.11 -5.01 2.23
CA VAL A 18 8.64 -5.59 3.47
C VAL A 18 8.13 -4.82 4.69
N ASP A 19 8.10 -5.49 5.85
CA ASP A 19 7.77 -4.86 7.12
C ASP A 19 8.80 -3.79 7.51
N ASP A 20 8.31 -2.60 7.85
CA ASP A 20 9.14 -1.47 8.30
C ASP A 20 8.39 -0.66 9.36
N GLN A 21 8.87 -0.73 10.61
CA GLN A 21 8.23 -0.03 11.73
C GLN A 21 8.32 1.51 11.63
N SER A 22 9.21 2.03 10.79
CA SER A 22 9.35 3.47 10.53
C SER A 22 8.38 3.95 9.45
N ALA A 23 7.85 3.06 8.61
CA ALA A 23 6.92 3.40 7.54
C ALA A 23 5.55 3.82 8.09
N PRO A 24 4.81 4.73 7.41
CA PRO A 24 3.45 5.08 7.81
C PRO A 24 2.48 3.91 7.62
N VAL A 25 1.31 4.00 8.25
CA VAL A 25 0.20 3.07 8.01
C VAL A 25 -0.68 3.64 6.90
N TYR A 26 -0.96 2.83 5.88
CA TYR A 26 -1.91 3.16 4.82
C TYR A 26 -3.26 2.50 5.12
N ILE A 27 -4.32 3.30 5.16
CA ILE A 27 -5.70 2.85 5.43
C ILE A 27 -6.56 3.27 4.24
N THR A 28 -7.35 2.33 3.71
CA THR A 28 -8.35 2.63 2.67
C THR A 28 -9.72 2.76 3.33
N ILE A 29 -10.37 3.90 3.12
CA ILE A 29 -11.73 4.22 3.63
C ILE A 29 -12.69 4.51 2.47
N GLY A 30 -12.56 3.74 1.39
CA GLY A 30 -13.24 3.98 0.11
C GLY A 30 -14.64 3.38 -0.02
N ASP A 31 -15.34 3.10 1.09
CA ASP A 31 -16.64 2.44 1.13
C ASP A 31 -17.84 3.41 1.15
N GLY A 32 -17.62 4.69 0.82
CA GLY A 32 -18.61 5.77 0.85
C GLY A 32 -19.77 5.68 -0.16
N GLY A 33 -19.97 4.53 -0.82
CA GLY A 33 -21.13 4.28 -1.69
C GLY A 33 -21.03 4.92 -3.08
N ASN A 34 -19.97 4.63 -3.82
CA ASN A 34 -19.87 5.05 -5.22
C ASN A 34 -20.83 4.27 -6.13
N ILE A 35 -21.24 4.89 -7.25
CA ILE A 35 -22.14 4.29 -8.26
C ILE A 35 -21.52 3.06 -8.92
N GLU A 36 -20.18 2.97 -8.97
CA GLU A 36 -19.50 1.76 -9.44
C GLU A 36 -19.54 0.59 -8.43
N GLY A 37 -20.06 0.82 -7.22
CA GLY A 37 -20.15 -0.13 -6.10
C GLY A 37 -21.58 -0.39 -5.61
N LEU A 38 -21.74 -0.64 -4.30
CA LEU A 38 -22.99 -1.07 -3.64
C LEU A 38 -24.12 0.00 -3.58
N ALA A 39 -23.87 1.21 -4.07
CA ALA A 39 -24.87 2.26 -4.10
C ALA A 39 -25.77 2.09 -5.34
N ASN A 40 -26.97 1.55 -5.12
CA ASN A 40 -28.06 1.49 -6.11
C ASN A 40 -28.88 2.78 -6.13
#